data_AF-A0A0P4W3K2-F1
#
_entry.id   AF-A0A0P4W3K2-F1
#
_cell.length_a   1.000
_cell.length_b   1.000
_cell.length_c   1.000
_cell.angle_alpha   90.00
_cell.angle_beta   90.00
_cell.angle_gamma   90.00
#
_symmetry.space_group_name_H-M   'P 1'
#
loop_
_entity.id
_entity.type
_entity.pdbx_description
1 polymer ?
#
loop_
_entity_poly.entity_id
_entity_poly.type
_entity_poly.pdbx_seq_one_letter_code
_entity_poly.pdbx_strand_id
1 'polypeptide(L)'
;MGSLVKDLWATQKGLTPDKIYHVTVMPCFDKKLEAAREDFYNEAFSAREVDCVITSVEVEQMLVRDQVELVTLAPCPLDGDLSSGPQLTSHPGSSSGGYAHSIFIKAAKELFNQEIDDLQWKILR
;
A
#
# COMPACT_ATOMS: atom_id res chain seq x y z
N MET A 1 -4.23 2.09 3.54
CA MET A 1 -3.62 3.27 2.89
C MET A 1 -4.65 4.22 2.32
N GLY A 2 -5.71 3.74 1.64
CA GLY A 2 -6.74 4.62 1.06
C GLY A 2 -7.35 5.63 2.03
N SER A 3 -7.92 5.17 3.15
CA SER A 3 -8.38 6.04 4.24
C SER A 3 -7.30 6.96 4.84
N LEU A 4 -6.04 6.51 4.96
CA LEU A 4 -4.95 7.38 5.44
C LEU A 4 -4.70 8.56 4.47
N VAL A 5 -4.79 8.33 3.17
CA VAL A 5 -4.64 9.39 2.15
C VAL A 5 -5.86 10.31 2.15
N LYS A 6 -7.05 9.71 2.00
CA LYS A 6 -8.26 10.47 1.70
C LYS A 6 -8.97 11.04 2.93
N ASP A 7 -8.77 10.46 4.11
CA ASP A 7 -9.37 10.98 5.34
C ASP A 7 -8.33 11.81 6.11
N LEU A 8 -7.22 11.18 6.51
CA LEU A 8 -6.25 11.81 7.39
C LEU A 8 -5.43 12.90 6.67
N TRP A 9 -4.74 12.53 5.58
CA TRP A 9 -3.87 13.46 4.87
C TRP A 9 -4.65 14.56 4.14
N ALA A 10 -5.79 14.22 3.53
CA ALA A 10 -6.68 15.22 2.93
C ALA A 10 -7.08 16.29 3.95
N THR A 11 -7.53 15.88 5.15
CA THR A 11 -7.91 16.80 6.22
C THR A 11 -6.72 17.67 6.65
N GLN A 12 -5.52 17.09 6.78
CA GLN A 12 -4.30 17.85 7.12
C GLN A 12 -3.95 18.91 6.06
N LYS A 13 -4.29 18.66 4.79
CA LYS A 13 -4.08 19.61 3.68
C LYS A 13 -5.27 20.55 3.44
N GLY A 14 -6.33 20.46 4.25
CA GLY A 14 -7.56 21.25 4.05
C GLY A 14 -8.31 20.88 2.77
N LEU A 15 -8.15 19.64 2.29
CA LEU A 15 -8.80 19.10 1.12
C LEU A 15 -9.93 18.13 1.52
N THR A 16 -10.93 18.00 0.65
CA THR A 16 -11.95 16.96 0.77
C THR A 16 -11.56 15.72 -0.06
N PRO A 17 -12.03 14.52 0.32
CA PRO A 17 -11.67 13.27 -0.37
C PRO A 17 -11.91 13.25 -1.89
N ASP A 18 -12.93 13.96 -2.38
CA ASP A 18 -13.28 14.07 -3.80
C ASP A 18 -12.27 14.89 -4.63
N LYS A 19 -11.38 15.64 -3.95
CA LYS A 19 -10.30 16.40 -4.60
C LYS A 19 -9.03 15.59 -4.82
N ILE A 20 -9.00 14.34 -4.36
CA ILE A 20 -7.81 13.49 -4.45
C ILE A 20 -8.16 12.27 -5.31
N TYR A 21 -7.36 12.07 -6.37
CA TYR A 21 -7.39 10.85 -7.16
C TYR A 21 -6.25 9.93 -6.71
N HIS A 22 -6.60 8.86 -5.99
CA HIS A 22 -5.67 7.93 -5.38
C HIS A 22 -5.51 6.68 -6.25
N VAL A 23 -4.33 6.55 -6.84
CA VAL A 23 -3.94 5.40 -7.66
C VAL A 23 -2.94 4.54 -6.89
N THR A 24 -3.08 3.22 -7.01
CA THR A 24 -2.13 2.27 -6.42
C THR A 24 -1.59 1.30 -7.45
N VAL A 25 -0.32 0.93 -7.31
CA VAL A 25 0.31 -0.15 -8.09
C VAL A 25 0.34 -1.41 -7.24
N MET A 26 -0.29 -2.48 -7.71
CA MET A 26 -0.48 -3.72 -6.95
C MET A 26 -0.04 -4.93 -7.77
N PRO A 27 0.53 -5.98 -7.13
CA PRO A 27 1.04 -7.15 -7.86
C PRO A 27 -0.05 -8.14 -8.29
N CYS A 28 -1.32 -7.92 -7.93
CA CYS A 28 -2.41 -8.85 -8.22
C CYS A 28 -3.66 -8.13 -8.75
N PHE A 29 -4.48 -8.88 -9.48
CA PHE A 29 -5.77 -8.40 -9.98
C PHE A 29 -6.80 -8.23 -8.86
N ASP A 30 -6.76 -9.07 -7.83
CA ASP A 30 -7.72 -9.10 -6.72
C ASP A 30 -7.89 -7.73 -6.05
N LYS A 31 -6.83 -6.91 -6.01
CA LYS A 31 -6.91 -5.56 -5.44
C LYS A 31 -7.81 -4.61 -6.22
N LYS A 32 -8.02 -4.83 -7.53
CA LYS A 32 -9.05 -4.10 -8.31
C LYS A 32 -10.44 -4.44 -7.80
N LEU A 33 -10.71 -5.72 -7.54
CA LEU A 33 -11.99 -6.17 -7.00
C LEU A 33 -12.20 -5.67 -5.57
N GLU A 34 -11.15 -5.68 -4.76
CA GLU A 34 -11.17 -5.13 -3.41
C GLU A 34 -11.54 -3.64 -3.42
N ALA A 35 -10.85 -2.83 -4.23
CA ALA A 35 -11.11 -1.38 -4.34
C ALA A 35 -12.50 -1.05 -4.91
N ALA A 36 -13.10 -1.95 -5.70
CA ALA A 36 -14.43 -1.78 -6.27
C ALA A 36 -15.58 -2.06 -5.29
N ARG A 37 -15.31 -2.64 -4.11
CA ARG A 37 -16.36 -2.92 -3.11
C ARG A 37 -17.01 -1.64 -2.61
N GLU A 38 -18.32 -1.71 -2.39
CA GLU A 38 -19.11 -0.58 -1.86
C GLU A 38 -18.71 -0.21 -0.43
N ASP A 39 -18.14 -1.15 0.34
CA ASP A 39 -17.60 -0.88 1.69
C ASP A 39 -16.50 0.19 1.70
N PHE A 40 -15.84 0.43 0.56
CA PHE A 40 -14.79 1.44 0.41
C PHE A 40 -15.25 2.70 -0.34
N TYR A 41 -16.55 2.84 -0.55
CA TYR A 41 -17.17 4.03 -1.13
C TYR A 41 -17.74 4.92 -0.02
N ASN A 42 -17.34 6.18 -0.03
CA ASN A 42 -17.87 7.20 0.86
C ASN A 42 -18.95 8.00 0.13
N GLU A 43 -20.21 7.76 0.46
CA GLU A 43 -21.35 8.46 -0.16
C GLU A 43 -21.33 9.97 0.09
N ALA A 44 -20.92 10.41 1.29
CA ALA A 44 -20.93 11.83 1.67
C ALA A 44 -20.02 12.68 0.79
N PHE A 45 -18.90 12.11 0.34
CA PHE A 45 -17.97 12.77 -0.59
C PHE A 45 -18.05 12.20 -2.01
N SER A 46 -18.93 11.24 -2.26
CA SER A 46 -19.03 10.50 -3.52
C SER A 46 -17.66 9.98 -4.04
N ALA A 47 -16.80 9.51 -3.12
CA ALA A 47 -15.41 9.17 -3.41
C ALA A 47 -15.05 7.77 -2.89
N ARG A 48 -14.18 7.05 -3.61
CA ARG A 48 -13.61 5.76 -3.17
C ARG A 48 -12.32 5.98 -2.41
N GLU A 49 -11.99 5.09 -1.48
CA GLU A 49 -10.68 5.10 -0.82
C GLU A 49 -9.51 4.94 -1.80
N VAL A 50 -9.69 4.12 -2.84
CA VAL A 50 -8.74 3.90 -3.94
C VAL A 50 -9.53 4.01 -5.24
N ASP A 51 -9.18 4.97 -6.10
CA ASP A 51 -9.94 5.22 -7.34
C ASP A 51 -9.48 4.31 -8.47
N CYS A 52 -8.20 3.94 -8.48
CA CYS A 52 -7.63 3.09 -9.51
C CYS A 52 -6.56 2.16 -8.94
N VAL A 53 -6.61 0.91 -9.36
CA VAL A 53 -5.56 -0.08 -9.11
C VAL A 53 -4.97 -0.48 -10.46
N ILE A 54 -3.68 -0.26 -10.61
CA ILE A 54 -2.89 -0.64 -11.78
C ILE A 54 -1.98 -1.79 -11.37
N THR A 55 -1.89 -2.82 -12.19
CA THR A 55 -1.02 -3.97 -11.96
C THR A 55 0.39 -3.70 -12.48
N SER A 56 1.38 -4.45 -11.99
CA SER A 56 2.76 -4.34 -12.49
C SER A 56 2.85 -4.55 -14.01
N VAL A 57 2.03 -5.45 -14.56
CA VAL A 57 1.96 -5.70 -16.01
C VAL A 57 1.38 -4.51 -16.77
N GLU A 58 0.34 -3.86 -16.24
CA GLU A 58 -0.24 -2.67 -16.86
C GLU A 58 0.75 -1.49 -16.84
N VAL A 59 1.52 -1.31 -15.76
CA VAL A 59 2.59 -0.30 -15.70
C VAL A 59 3.65 -0.59 -16.77
N GLU A 60 4.10 -1.84 -16.89
CA GLU A 60 5.05 -2.24 -17.94
C GLU A 60 4.50 -1.94 -19.34
N GLN A 61 3.25 -2.29 -19.62
CA GLN A 61 2.61 -2.01 -20.91
C GLN A 61 2.55 -0.51 -21.22
N MET A 62 2.28 0.34 -20.22
CA MET A 62 2.30 1.79 -20.39
C MET A 62 3.70 2.29 -20.74
N LEU A 63 4.73 1.81 -20.05
CA LEU A 63 6.12 2.17 -20.32
C LEU A 63 6.57 1.75 -21.72
N VAL A 64 6.24 0.52 -22.14
CA VAL A 64 6.54 0.01 -23.49
C VAL A 64 5.84 0.84 -24.56
N ARG A 65 4.55 1.14 -24.37
CA ARG A 65 3.77 1.97 -25.30
C ARG A 65 4.39 3.37 -25.46
N ASP A 66 4.85 3.94 -24.36
CA ASP A 66 5.39 5.29 -24.31
C ASP A 66 6.91 5.31 -24.61
N GLN A 67 7.50 4.14 -24.95
CA GLN A 67 8.92 3.94 -25.29
C GLN A 67 9.88 4.40 -24.18
N VAL A 68 9.51 4.15 -22.93
CA VAL A 68 10.29 4.51 -21.74
C VAL A 68 10.98 3.28 -21.15
N GLU A 69 12.30 3.35 -21.02
CA GLU A 69 13.08 2.34 -20.30
C GLU A 69 13.34 2.78 -18.86
N LEU A 70 12.73 2.11 -17.88
CA LEU A 70 12.87 2.43 -16.45
C LEU A 70 14.34 2.52 -15.99
N VAL A 71 15.21 1.66 -16.52
CA VAL A 71 16.63 1.61 -16.16
C VAL A 71 17.41 2.86 -16.59
N THR A 72 16.91 3.60 -17.58
CA THR A 72 17.54 4.81 -18.08
C THR A 72 17.13 6.07 -17.31
N LEU A 73 16.09 5.97 -16.49
CA LEU A 73 15.58 7.11 -15.73
C LEU A 73 16.48 7.44 -14.55
N ALA A 74 16.68 8.73 -14.31
CA ALA A 74 17.37 9.19 -13.11
C ALA A 74 16.51 8.88 -11.86
N PRO A 75 17.12 8.40 -10.75
CA PRO A 75 16.42 8.23 -9.49
C PRO A 75 15.78 9.55 -9.01
N CYS A 76 14.55 9.45 -8.52
CA CYS A 76 13.80 10.58 -7.97
C CYS A 76 13.45 10.27 -6.50
N PRO A 77 13.54 11.23 -5.57
CA PRO A 77 13.10 11.01 -4.19
C PRO A 77 11.59 10.73 -4.11
N LEU A 78 11.19 9.96 -3.09
CA LEU A 78 9.79 9.78 -2.74
C LEU A 78 9.24 11.03 -2.04
N ASP A 79 7.94 11.28 -2.22
CA ASP A 79 7.23 12.31 -1.47
C ASP A 79 7.22 11.98 0.03
N GLY A 80 7.61 12.96 0.87
CA GLY A 80 7.77 12.75 2.31
C GLY A 80 6.52 13.03 3.16
N ASP A 81 5.43 13.50 2.55
CA ASP A 81 4.29 14.09 3.26
C ASP A 81 3.35 13.06 3.92
N LEU A 82 3.42 11.78 3.53
CA LEU A 82 2.48 10.74 3.97
C LEU A 82 3.15 9.63 4.81
N SER A 83 4.46 9.46 4.69
CA SER A 83 5.26 8.44 5.38
C SER A 83 6.32 9.07 6.28
N SER A 84 7.02 8.24 7.06
CA SER A 84 8.11 8.59 7.98
C SER A 84 9.37 9.16 7.29
N GLY A 85 9.21 9.99 6.26
CA GLY A 85 10.26 10.51 5.38
C GLY A 85 10.31 9.82 4.00
N PRO A 86 11.28 10.20 3.16
CA PRO A 86 11.43 9.75 1.77
C PRO A 86 11.98 8.31 1.63
N GLN A 87 12.03 7.55 2.73
CA GLN A 87 12.62 6.22 2.74
C GLN A 87 11.59 5.17 2.38
N LEU A 88 11.93 4.30 1.43
CA LEU A 88 11.14 3.11 1.14
C LEU A 88 11.14 2.20 2.37
N THR A 89 9.94 1.88 2.87
CA THR A 89 9.78 0.97 4.00
C THR A 89 9.11 -0.32 3.54
N SER A 90 9.51 -1.44 4.12
CA SER A 90 8.94 -2.75 3.87
C SER A 90 8.85 -3.53 5.18
N HIS A 91 7.82 -4.35 5.32
CA HIS A 91 7.73 -5.29 6.43
C HIS A 91 8.75 -6.43 6.24
N PRO A 92 9.37 -6.95 7.31
CA PRO A 92 10.22 -8.13 7.24
C PRO A 92 9.39 -9.34 6.79
N GLY A 93 9.81 -10.05 5.74
CA GLY A 93 9.10 -11.21 5.17
C GLY A 93 8.63 -10.99 3.73
N SER A 94 7.72 -11.85 3.26
CA SER A 94 7.07 -11.72 1.94
C SER A 94 5.83 -10.81 1.99
N SER A 95 5.20 -10.51 0.84
CA SER A 95 4.08 -9.58 0.74
C SER A 95 2.93 -9.83 1.73
N SER A 96 2.54 -11.09 1.95
CA SER A 96 1.54 -11.49 2.96
C SER A 96 2.15 -12.03 4.25
N GLY A 97 3.31 -12.69 4.15
CA GLY A 97 4.01 -13.28 5.30
C GLY A 97 4.55 -12.22 6.26
N GLY A 98 4.88 -11.03 5.77
CA GLY A 98 5.47 -9.98 6.60
C GLY A 98 4.51 -9.34 7.59
N TYR A 99 3.23 -9.20 7.22
CA TYR A 99 2.20 -8.76 8.16
C TYR A 99 1.97 -9.80 9.25
N ALA A 100 1.83 -11.08 8.87
CA ALA A 100 1.67 -12.17 9.82
C ALA A 100 2.86 -12.25 10.79
N HIS A 101 4.09 -12.09 10.29
CA HIS A 101 5.32 -12.06 11.09
C HIS A 101 5.30 -10.91 12.10
N SER A 102 4.99 -9.70 11.64
CA SER A 102 4.92 -8.51 12.51
C SER A 102 3.84 -8.64 13.59
N ILE A 103 2.65 -9.15 13.22
CA ILE A 103 1.54 -9.34 14.16
C ILE A 103 1.90 -10.41 15.19
N PHE A 104 2.49 -11.53 14.76
CA PHE A 104 2.85 -12.62 15.67
C PHE A 104 3.88 -12.19 16.72
N ILE A 105 4.97 -11.55 16.29
CA ILE A 105 6.01 -11.04 17.21
C ILE A 105 5.40 -10.05 18.20
N LYS A 106 4.58 -9.12 17.72
CA LYS A 106 3.93 -8.12 18.58
C LYS A 106 2.99 -8.77 19.59
N ALA A 107 2.16 -9.72 19.15
CA ALA A 107 1.24 -10.44 20.01
C ALA A 107 1.97 -11.30 21.06
N ALA A 108 3.08 -11.96 20.69
CA ALA A 108 3.90 -12.72 21.64
C ALA A 108 4.44 -11.83 22.77
N LYS A 109 4.90 -10.62 22.42
CA LYS A 109 5.36 -9.64 23.39
C LYS A 109 4.23 -9.10 24.26
N GLU A 110 3.11 -8.67 23.66
CA GLU A 110 2.02 -8.03 24.41
C GLU A 110 1.21 -9.01 25.28
N LEU A 111 0.97 -10.22 24.79
CA LEU A 111 0.09 -11.19 25.47
C LEU A 111 0.85 -12.11 26.42
N PHE A 112 2.12 -12.41 26.11
CA PHE A 112 2.91 -13.40 26.84
C PHE A 112 4.24 -12.85 27.38
N ASN A 113 4.55 -11.58 27.13
CA ASN A 113 5.83 -10.95 27.49
C ASN A 113 7.04 -11.73 26.95
N GLN A 114 6.88 -12.36 25.78
CA GLN A 114 7.93 -13.12 25.09
C GLN A 114 8.49 -12.29 23.94
N GLU A 115 9.80 -12.04 23.98
CA GLU A 115 10.53 -11.46 22.85
C GLU A 115 10.99 -12.58 21.92
N ILE A 116 10.64 -12.47 20.64
CA ILE A 116 10.96 -13.44 19.60
C ILE A 116 11.88 -12.75 18.60
N ASP A 117 13.16 -13.12 18.64
CA ASP A 117 14.18 -12.54 17.76
C ASP A 117 14.18 -13.20 16.37
N ASP A 118 13.85 -14.49 16.30
CA ASP A 118 13.85 -15.26 15.05
C ASP A 118 12.58 -16.11 14.92
N LEU A 119 11.69 -15.73 14.01
CA LEU A 119 10.46 -16.45 13.70
C LEU A 119 10.59 -17.19 12.36
N GLN A 120 10.65 -18.51 12.44
CA GLN A 120 10.81 -19.40 11.29
C GLN A 120 9.48 -20.05 10.89
N TRP A 121 8.99 -19.69 9.70
CA TRP A 121 7.77 -20.28 9.13
C TRP A 121 8.06 -21.68 8.58
N LYS A 122 7.21 -22.66 8.91
CA LYS A 122 7.30 -24.02 8.39
C LYS A 122 6.08 -24.35 7.53
N ILE A 123 6.33 -24.97 6.39
CA ILE A 123 5.26 -25.50 5.52
C ILE A 123 4.66 -26.72 6.22
N LEU A 124 3.36 -26.67 6.49
CA LEU A 124 2.60 -27.86 6.89
C LEU A 124 2.42 -28.75 5.65
N ARG A 125 2.87 -29.99 5.76
CA ARG A 125 2.66 -31.05 4.77
C ARG A 125 1.58 -31.99 5.25
#